data_AF-A0A2X0QE13-F1
#
_entry.id   AF-A0A2X0QE13-F1
#
_cell.length_a   1.000
_cell.length_b   1.000
_cell.length_c   1.000
_cell.angle_alpha   90.00
_cell.angle_beta   90.00
_cell.angle_gamma   90.00
#
_symmetry.space_group_name_H-M   'P 1'
#
loop_
_entity.id
_entity.type
_entity.pdbx_description
1 polymer ?
#
loop_
_entity_poly.entity_id
_entity_poly.type
_entity_poly.pdbx_seq_one_letter_code
_entity_poly.pdbx_strand_id
1 'polypeptide(L)'
;ITSANNLLAALLDNHIHQGNALGIDTRQILWKRCMDMNDRALRNIVVGLGSKAEGFVREDHFVITVASEIMAILCLANDMEDLKERLGRIIVAYNYAGEPVTAAQLNAVGAMAALLKDALKPNLIQTLEHTGAIVHGGPFANIAHGCNSVRATKTALKLADVVVTEAGFGADLGAEKFLDIKCRKAGLKPDAIVLVATVRALKYNGGVPKDQLKEENLAALEKGIVNLEKHIENMMKYG
;
A
#
# COMPACT_ATOMS: atom_id res chain seq x y z
N ILE A 1 6.61 10.49 -0.50
CA ILE A 1 6.46 9.24 0.28
C ILE A 1 7.82 8.70 0.70
N THR A 2 8.72 8.37 -0.24
CA THR A 2 10.08 7.90 0.03
C THR A 2 10.83 8.76 1.05
N SER A 3 10.80 10.09 0.87
CA SER A 3 11.44 11.03 1.79
C SER A 3 10.87 10.97 3.20
N ALA A 4 9.54 10.85 3.37
CA ALA A 4 8.92 10.73 4.68
C ALA A 4 9.28 9.40 5.36
N ASN A 5 9.34 8.30 4.60
CA ASN A 5 9.71 6.99 5.12
C ASN A 5 11.16 6.98 5.62
N ASN A 6 12.06 7.52 4.80
CA ASN A 6 13.48 7.54 5.10
C ASN A 6 13.83 8.60 6.15
N LEU A 7 13.04 9.67 6.28
CA LEU A 7 13.12 10.58 7.43
C LEU A 7 12.85 9.83 8.73
N LEU A 8 11.79 9.02 8.80
CA LEU A 8 11.48 8.23 10.01
C LEU A 8 12.60 7.23 10.33
N ALA A 9 13.15 6.55 9.32
CA ALA A 9 14.30 5.67 9.51
C ALA A 9 15.54 6.43 10.02
N ALA A 10 15.81 7.62 9.49
CA ALA A 10 16.93 8.46 9.92
C ALA A 10 16.74 8.97 11.36
N LEU A 11 15.53 9.40 11.73
CA LEU A 11 15.21 9.83 13.09
C LEU A 11 15.31 8.67 14.09
N LEU A 12 14.94 7.46 13.71
CA LEU A 12 15.09 6.26 14.52
C LEU A 12 16.57 6.00 14.82
N ASP A 13 17.43 5.92 13.81
CA ASP A 13 18.85 5.66 14.01
C ASP A 13 19.53 6.82 14.75
N ASN A 14 19.13 8.06 14.48
CA ASN A 14 19.61 9.24 15.22
C ASN A 14 19.20 9.20 16.70
N HIS A 15 17.97 8.80 17.02
CA HIS A 15 17.52 8.66 18.41
C HIS A 15 18.38 7.64 19.17
N ILE A 16 18.71 6.52 18.52
CA ILE A 16 19.61 5.51 19.10
C ILE A 16 21.00 6.11 19.30
N HIS A 17 21.53 6.83 18.29
CA HIS A 17 22.83 7.48 18.35
C HIS A 17 22.94 8.51 19.50
N GLN A 18 21.90 9.32 19.72
CA GLN A 18 21.89 10.41 20.71
C GLN A 18 21.60 9.96 22.15
N GLY A 19 21.62 8.66 22.43
CA GLY A 19 21.49 8.11 23.78
C GLY A 19 20.36 7.11 23.97
N ASN A 20 19.57 6.81 22.93
CA ASN A 20 18.55 5.77 22.92
C ASN A 20 17.61 5.82 24.14
N ALA A 21 17.09 7.00 24.49
CA ALA A 21 16.26 7.18 25.69
C ALA A 21 14.96 6.35 25.71
N LEU A 22 14.56 5.77 24.58
CA LEU A 22 13.41 4.88 24.45
C LEU A 22 13.78 3.39 24.60
N GLY A 23 15.06 3.08 24.82
CA GLY A 23 15.55 1.71 25.00
C GLY A 23 15.32 0.80 23.81
N ILE A 24 15.35 1.33 22.57
CA ILE A 24 15.08 0.58 21.35
C ILE A 24 16.11 -0.56 21.23
N ASP A 25 15.61 -1.78 21.05
CA ASP A 25 16.46 -2.93 20.71
C ASP A 25 16.72 -2.92 19.20
N THR A 26 17.98 -2.73 18.79
CA THR A 26 18.37 -2.66 17.37
C THR A 26 18.06 -3.96 16.60
N ARG A 27 17.87 -5.08 17.30
CA ARG A 27 17.48 -6.37 16.73
C ARG A 27 15.97 -6.48 16.47
N GLN A 28 15.17 -5.59 17.06
CA GLN A 28 13.70 -5.57 16.96
C GLN A 28 13.16 -4.33 16.23
N ILE A 29 13.94 -3.80 15.28
CA ILE A 29 13.49 -2.71 14.40
C ILE A 29 12.64 -3.29 13.25
N LEU A 30 11.37 -2.93 13.24
CA LEU A 30 10.40 -3.31 12.21
C LEU A 30 10.50 -2.40 10.99
N TRP A 31 10.74 -1.11 11.22
CA TRP A 31 10.75 -0.09 10.18
C TRP A 31 11.90 -0.27 9.21
N LYS A 32 11.59 -0.32 7.91
CA LYS A 32 12.58 -0.50 6.83
C LYS A 32 12.74 0.79 6.04
N ARG A 33 13.91 0.97 5.43
CA ARG A 33 14.13 2.04 4.45
C ARG A 33 13.38 1.73 3.15
N CYS A 34 13.17 2.72 2.29
CA CYS A 34 12.56 2.47 0.99
C CYS A 34 13.15 3.31 -0.14
N MET A 35 12.99 2.81 -1.36
CA MET A 35 13.36 3.51 -2.60
C MET A 35 12.49 2.97 -3.73
N ASP A 36 12.12 3.82 -4.69
CA ASP A 36 11.35 3.38 -5.85
C ASP A 36 12.25 2.88 -6.98
N MET A 37 12.92 1.75 -6.71
CA MET A 37 13.83 1.11 -7.66
C MET A 37 13.81 -0.39 -7.46
N ASN A 38 13.92 -1.15 -8.55
CA ASN A 38 14.00 -2.61 -8.50
C ASN A 38 15.42 -3.06 -8.17
N ASP A 39 15.89 -2.72 -6.97
CA ASP A 39 17.24 -3.02 -6.51
C ASP A 39 17.27 -4.20 -5.53
N ARG A 40 17.68 -5.37 -6.02
CA ARG A 40 17.77 -6.58 -5.19
C ARG A 40 18.94 -6.52 -4.19
N ALA A 41 19.97 -5.71 -4.44
CA ALA A 41 21.17 -5.68 -3.60
C ALA A 41 20.90 -5.07 -2.23
N LEU A 42 19.88 -4.21 -2.13
CA LEU A 42 19.48 -3.55 -0.88
C LEU A 42 18.48 -4.36 -0.05
N ARG A 43 18.16 -5.59 -0.46
CA ARG A 43 17.22 -6.45 0.27
C ARG A 43 17.71 -6.82 1.66
N ASN A 44 19.02 -7.04 1.85
CA ASN A 44 19.63 -7.30 3.14
C ASN A 44 20.94 -6.51 3.20
N ILE A 45 21.03 -5.60 4.16
CA ILE A 45 22.21 -4.74 4.33
C ILE A 45 22.60 -4.65 5.79
N VAL A 46 23.82 -4.19 6.03
CA VAL A 46 24.27 -3.73 7.35
C VAL A 46 24.52 -2.23 7.26
N VAL A 47 23.95 -1.46 8.17
CA VAL A 47 24.07 0.00 8.25
C VAL A 47 24.81 0.42 9.51
N GLY A 48 25.23 1.69 9.58
CA GLY A 48 25.92 2.23 10.76
C GLY A 48 27.33 1.65 10.98
N LEU A 49 27.97 1.19 9.90
CA LEU A 49 29.38 0.80 9.90
C LEU A 49 30.27 2.05 9.99
N GLY A 50 31.55 1.84 10.34
CA GLY A 50 32.55 2.89 10.44
C GLY A 50 32.93 3.20 11.89
N SER A 51 33.15 4.47 12.18
CA SER A 51 33.54 5.02 13.47
C SER A 51 32.34 5.17 14.42
N LYS A 52 32.62 5.41 15.71
CA LYS A 52 31.59 5.71 16.72
C LYS A 52 30.70 6.91 16.34
N ALA A 53 31.23 7.86 15.57
CA ALA A 53 30.48 9.03 15.12
C ALA A 53 29.44 8.71 14.01
N GLU A 54 29.54 7.54 13.37
CA GLU A 54 28.70 7.14 12.23
C GLU A 54 27.50 6.26 12.62
N GLY A 55 27.36 5.95 13.91
CA GLY A 55 26.16 5.32 14.46
C GLY A 55 26.41 3.96 15.11
N PHE A 56 25.37 3.12 15.10
CA PHE A 56 25.38 1.77 15.65
C PHE A 56 25.15 0.75 14.53
N VAL A 57 25.99 -0.28 14.51
CA VAL A 57 25.90 -1.35 13.52
C VAL A 57 24.62 -2.16 13.74
N ARG A 58 23.83 -2.33 12.67
CA ARG A 58 22.65 -3.20 12.66
C ARG A 58 22.30 -3.70 11.27
N GLU A 59 21.54 -4.78 11.21
CA GLU A 59 20.91 -5.24 9.99
C GLU A 59 19.74 -4.31 9.59
N ASP A 60 19.55 -4.14 8.28
CA ASP A 60 18.44 -3.38 7.73
C ASP A 60 18.03 -3.89 6.34
N HIS A 61 16.90 -3.38 5.84
CA HIS A 61 16.36 -3.73 4.53
C HIS A 61 15.84 -2.48 3.82
N PHE A 62 15.88 -2.50 2.48
CA PHE A 62 15.08 -1.61 1.65
C PHE A 62 13.86 -2.34 1.09
N VAL A 63 12.73 -1.65 1.08
CA VAL A 63 11.53 -2.05 0.34
C VAL A 63 11.28 -1.08 -0.82
N ILE A 64 10.55 -1.53 -1.84
CA ILE A 64 10.07 -0.60 -2.87
C ILE A 64 9.11 0.41 -2.23
N THR A 65 9.14 1.69 -2.64
CA THR A 65 8.38 2.77 -1.97
C THR A 65 6.89 2.45 -1.79
N VAL A 66 6.25 1.81 -2.77
CA VAL A 66 4.83 1.44 -2.73
C VAL A 66 4.48 0.39 -1.66
N ALA A 67 5.48 -0.31 -1.11
CA ALA A 67 5.34 -1.25 -0.01
C ALA A 67 5.41 -0.59 1.38
N SER A 68 5.79 0.70 1.45
CA SER A 68 5.84 1.45 2.71
C SER A 68 4.45 1.58 3.34
N GLU A 69 4.37 1.46 4.67
CA GLU A 69 3.14 1.76 5.41
C GLU A 69 2.70 3.21 5.21
N ILE A 70 3.62 4.15 4.92
CA ILE A 70 3.27 5.53 4.59
C ILE A 70 2.40 5.59 3.33
N MET A 71 2.63 4.73 2.33
CA MET A 71 1.77 4.66 1.14
C MET A 71 0.36 4.20 1.52
N ALA A 72 0.23 3.15 2.35
CA ALA A 72 -1.06 2.68 2.82
C ALA A 72 -1.80 3.74 3.65
N ILE A 73 -1.09 4.44 4.53
CA ILE A 73 -1.63 5.53 5.35
C ILE A 73 -2.10 6.69 4.48
N LEU A 74 -1.30 7.14 3.50
CA LEU A 74 -1.69 8.19 2.56
C LEU A 74 -2.94 7.79 1.77
N CYS A 75 -3.06 6.52 1.40
CA CYS A 75 -4.23 6.03 0.66
C CYS A 75 -5.48 5.90 1.53
N LEU A 76 -5.37 5.76 2.85
CA LEU A 76 -6.51 5.61 3.76
C LEU A 76 -6.87 6.87 4.55
N ALA A 77 -6.02 7.90 4.53
CA ALA A 77 -6.27 9.15 5.23
C ALA A 77 -7.42 9.94 4.58
N ASN A 78 -8.34 10.45 5.39
CA ASN A 78 -9.41 11.35 4.95
C ASN A 78 -8.91 12.79 4.77
N ASP A 79 -8.07 13.25 5.68
CA ASP A 79 -7.53 14.61 5.72
C ASP A 79 -6.12 14.64 6.34
N MET A 80 -5.58 15.85 6.54
CA MET A 80 -4.24 16.04 7.10
C MET A 80 -4.15 15.65 8.58
N GLU A 81 -5.23 15.82 9.35
CA GLU A 81 -5.25 15.44 10.76
C GLU A 81 -5.33 13.93 10.91
N ASP A 82 -6.20 13.27 10.13
CA ASP A 82 -6.25 11.79 10.05
C ASP A 82 -4.91 11.21 9.56
N LEU A 83 -4.24 11.87 8.60
CA LEU A 83 -2.88 11.49 8.16
C LEU A 83 -1.90 11.52 9.33
N LYS A 84 -1.84 12.62 10.10
CA LYS A 84 -0.93 12.76 11.24
C LYS A 84 -1.21 11.72 12.33
N GLU A 85 -2.48 11.49 12.67
CA GLU A 85 -2.87 10.50 13.67
C GLU A 85 -2.39 9.10 13.27
N ARG A 86 -2.58 8.73 12.00
CA ARG A 86 -2.11 7.44 11.47
C ARG A 86 -0.60 7.32 11.46
N LEU A 87 0.11 8.36 11.00
CA LEU A 87 1.56 8.39 11.03
C LEU A 87 2.09 8.24 12.47
N GLY A 88 1.43 8.85 13.45
CA GLY A 88 1.81 8.75 14.87
C GLY A 88 1.68 7.34 15.45
N ARG A 89 0.73 6.54 14.94
CA ARG A 89 0.48 5.16 15.40
C ARG A 89 1.40 4.11 14.79
N ILE A 90 2.24 4.47 13.82
CA ILE A 90 3.20 3.55 13.21
C ILE A 90 4.12 3.01 14.31
N ILE A 91 4.19 1.69 14.44
CA ILE A 91 5.16 1.01 15.31
C ILE A 91 6.44 0.81 14.50
N VAL A 92 7.55 1.37 14.99
CA VAL A 92 8.83 1.34 14.28
C VAL A 92 9.80 0.29 14.81
N ALA A 93 9.70 -0.02 16.10
CA ALA A 93 10.56 -0.99 16.78
C ALA A 93 9.91 -1.46 18.09
N TYR A 94 10.55 -2.43 18.76
CA TYR A 94 10.30 -2.74 20.16
C TYR A 94 11.52 -2.35 21.01
N ASN A 95 11.27 -1.95 22.26
CA ASN A 95 12.32 -1.69 23.23
C ASN A 95 12.78 -2.99 23.93
N TYR A 96 13.82 -2.90 24.77
CA TYR A 96 14.31 -4.07 25.53
C TYR A 96 13.30 -4.67 26.51
N ALA A 97 12.24 -3.93 26.88
CA ALA A 97 11.12 -4.43 27.68
C ALA A 97 10.03 -5.10 26.84
N GLY A 98 10.15 -5.12 25.51
CA GLY A 98 9.16 -5.67 24.59
C GLY A 98 7.98 -4.73 24.30
N GLU A 99 8.08 -3.45 24.68
CA GLU A 99 7.03 -2.46 24.44
C GLU A 99 7.19 -1.82 23.05
N PRO A 100 6.09 -1.53 22.34
CA PRO A 100 6.15 -0.93 21.02
C PRO A 100 6.62 0.53 21.11
N VAL A 101 7.56 0.90 20.24
CA VAL A 101 8.00 2.27 20.03
C VAL A 101 7.37 2.80 18.75
N THR A 102 6.76 3.97 18.84
CA THR A 102 5.99 4.59 17.75
C THR A 102 6.71 5.77 17.10
N ALA A 103 6.29 6.12 15.89
CA ALA A 103 6.80 7.32 15.21
C ALA A 103 6.46 8.64 15.96
N ALA A 104 5.38 8.66 16.75
CA ALA A 104 5.06 9.78 17.64
C ALA A 104 6.10 9.95 18.74
N GLN A 105 6.56 8.86 19.38
CA GLN A 105 7.61 8.91 20.40
C GLN A 105 8.97 9.37 19.86
N LEU A 106 9.21 9.20 18.55
CA LEU A 106 10.37 9.75 17.84
C LEU A 106 10.17 11.20 17.36
N ASN A 107 9.05 11.85 17.69
CA ASN A 107 8.71 13.21 17.26
C ASN A 107 8.73 13.40 15.71
N ALA A 108 8.47 12.34 14.95
CA ALA A 108 8.62 12.35 13.49
C ALA A 108 7.37 12.86 12.73
N VAL A 109 6.20 12.84 13.38
CA VAL A 109 4.88 13.00 12.74
C VAL A 109 4.74 14.31 11.98
N GLY A 110 5.06 15.44 12.62
CA GLY A 110 4.91 16.76 12.00
C GLY A 110 5.77 16.93 10.75
N ALA A 111 7.02 16.46 10.80
CA ALA A 111 7.96 16.55 9.69
C ALA A 111 7.58 15.61 8.54
N MET A 112 7.13 14.38 8.84
CA MET A 112 6.57 13.48 7.81
C MET A 112 5.34 14.08 7.15
N ALA A 113 4.41 14.64 7.93
CA ALA A 113 3.20 15.28 7.39
C ALA A 113 3.54 16.48 6.51
N ALA A 114 4.55 17.27 6.87
CA ALA A 114 5.03 18.39 6.04
C ALA A 114 5.54 17.90 4.68
N LEU A 115 6.33 16.82 4.64
CA LEU A 115 6.82 16.20 3.40
C LEU A 115 5.70 15.59 2.53
N LEU A 116 4.54 15.30 3.13
CA LEU A 116 3.39 14.72 2.45
C LEU A 116 2.29 15.75 2.13
N LYS A 117 2.48 17.02 2.51
CA LYS A 117 1.46 18.07 2.41
C LYS A 117 0.85 18.18 1.02
N ASP A 118 1.70 18.33 -0.01
CA ASP A 118 1.22 18.45 -1.39
C ASP A 118 0.94 17.08 -2.00
N ALA A 119 1.67 16.04 -1.58
CA ALA A 119 1.44 14.67 -2.02
C ALA A 119 0.09 14.09 -1.56
N LEU A 120 -0.62 14.74 -0.63
CA LEU A 120 -1.96 14.35 -0.20
C LEU A 120 -3.05 14.86 -1.15
N LYS A 121 -2.72 15.77 -2.08
CA LYS A 121 -3.66 16.35 -3.05
C LYS A 121 -3.83 15.38 -4.24
N PRO A 122 -5.06 14.95 -4.58
CA PRO A 122 -5.30 14.11 -5.75
C PRO A 122 -4.87 14.79 -7.06
N ASN A 123 -4.25 14.04 -7.98
CA ASN A 123 -3.82 14.56 -9.27
C ASN A 123 -4.90 14.34 -10.33
N LEU A 124 -5.37 15.42 -10.95
CA LEU A 124 -6.32 15.36 -12.06
C LEU A 124 -5.54 15.29 -13.39
N ILE A 125 -5.92 14.31 -14.21
CA ILE A 125 -5.49 14.13 -15.60
C ILE A 125 -6.72 13.84 -16.47
N GLN A 126 -6.51 13.45 -17.73
CA GLN A 126 -7.59 13.10 -18.66
C GLN A 126 -7.26 11.86 -19.48
N THR A 127 -8.31 11.16 -19.94
CA THR A 127 -8.20 10.07 -20.92
C THR A 127 -7.94 10.60 -22.33
N LEU A 128 -7.74 9.71 -23.30
CA LEU A 128 -7.60 10.07 -24.72
C LEU A 128 -8.84 10.79 -25.29
N GLU A 129 -10.02 10.55 -24.71
CA GLU A 129 -11.29 11.16 -25.09
C GLU A 129 -11.68 12.31 -24.14
N HIS A 130 -10.71 12.86 -23.42
CA HIS A 130 -10.88 14.03 -22.55
C HIS A 130 -11.79 13.81 -21.31
N THR A 131 -12.09 12.57 -20.95
CA THR A 131 -12.76 12.25 -19.67
C THR A 131 -11.81 12.52 -18.51
N GLY A 132 -12.28 13.22 -17.47
CA GLY A 132 -11.48 13.48 -16.27
C GLY A 132 -11.10 12.19 -15.53
N ALA A 133 -9.84 12.05 -15.14
CA ALA A 133 -9.33 10.91 -14.39
C ALA A 133 -8.44 11.36 -13.22
N ILE A 134 -8.60 10.74 -12.05
CA ILE A 134 -7.79 11.06 -10.86
C ILE A 134 -6.83 9.92 -10.56
N VAL A 135 -5.52 10.21 -10.59
CA VAL A 135 -4.46 9.23 -10.28
C VAL A 135 -3.77 9.62 -8.98
N HIS A 136 -4.00 8.84 -7.92
CA HIS A 136 -3.48 9.17 -6.60
C HIS A 136 -3.38 7.96 -5.67
N GLY A 137 -2.17 7.75 -5.12
CA GLY A 137 -1.86 6.59 -4.31
C GLY A 137 -1.59 5.33 -5.14
N GLY A 138 -1.01 4.32 -4.50
CA GLY A 138 -0.69 3.05 -5.12
C GLY A 138 -0.02 2.09 -4.15
N PRO A 139 -0.73 1.63 -3.10
CA PRO A 139 -0.21 0.63 -2.18
C PRO A 139 -0.27 -0.75 -2.83
N PHE A 140 0.57 -1.67 -2.38
CA PHE A 140 0.43 -3.06 -2.77
C PHE A 140 -0.91 -3.68 -2.35
N ALA A 141 -1.35 -4.69 -3.11
CA ALA A 141 -2.60 -5.42 -2.86
C ALA A 141 -2.40 -6.73 -2.08
N ASN A 142 -1.16 -7.10 -1.74
CA ASN A 142 -0.84 -8.26 -0.89
C ASN A 142 -0.68 -7.83 0.58
N ILE A 143 0.35 -7.03 0.90
CA ILE A 143 0.66 -6.54 2.25
C ILE A 143 -0.15 -5.32 2.66
N ALA A 144 -0.88 -4.72 1.72
CA ALA A 144 -1.80 -3.60 1.94
C ALA A 144 -3.08 -3.82 1.12
N HIS A 145 -3.90 -2.77 0.97
CA HIS A 145 -5.27 -2.87 0.45
C HIS A 145 -5.40 -2.66 -1.06
N GLY A 146 -4.33 -2.31 -1.79
CA GLY A 146 -4.34 -2.35 -3.24
C GLY A 146 -5.26 -1.35 -3.96
N CYS A 147 -5.65 -0.25 -3.32
CA CYS A 147 -6.57 0.73 -3.92
C CYS A 147 -5.92 2.11 -4.04
N ASN A 148 -6.42 2.93 -4.96
CA ASN A 148 -6.14 4.37 -4.96
C ASN A 148 -6.66 5.03 -3.66
N SER A 149 -6.25 6.27 -3.40
CA SER A 149 -6.56 6.93 -2.13
C SER A 149 -8.07 7.18 -1.90
N VAL A 150 -8.48 7.16 -0.63
CA VAL A 150 -9.81 7.57 -0.16
C VAL A 150 -10.13 9.00 -0.59
N ARG A 151 -9.17 9.93 -0.47
CA ARG A 151 -9.36 11.32 -0.90
C ARG A 151 -9.72 11.42 -2.37
N ALA A 152 -9.01 10.73 -3.26
CA ALA A 152 -9.31 10.73 -4.69
C ALA A 152 -10.72 10.21 -4.98
N THR A 153 -11.10 9.07 -4.41
CA THR A 153 -12.45 8.51 -4.59
C THR A 153 -13.53 9.45 -4.05
N LYS A 154 -13.35 10.03 -2.86
CA LYS A 154 -14.31 10.99 -2.28
C LYS A 154 -14.41 12.28 -3.09
N THR A 155 -13.28 12.81 -3.57
CA THR A 155 -13.28 13.99 -4.46
C THR A 155 -14.04 13.69 -5.75
N ALA A 156 -13.78 12.54 -6.40
CA ALA A 156 -14.49 12.16 -7.62
C ALA A 156 -16.01 12.05 -7.39
N LEU A 157 -16.44 11.42 -6.27
CA LEU A 157 -17.86 11.26 -5.91
C LEU A 157 -18.58 12.58 -5.64
N LYS A 158 -17.85 13.69 -5.44
CA LYS A 158 -18.42 15.03 -5.30
C LYS A 158 -18.45 15.82 -6.59
N LEU A 159 -17.76 15.36 -7.64
CA LEU A 159 -17.58 16.08 -8.89
C LEU A 159 -18.26 15.41 -10.09
N ALA A 160 -18.59 14.13 -10.00
CA ALA A 160 -19.16 13.36 -11.10
C ALA A 160 -20.35 12.51 -10.63
N ASP A 161 -21.28 12.25 -11.55
CA ASP A 161 -22.45 11.40 -11.30
C ASP A 161 -22.08 9.92 -11.16
N VAL A 162 -21.05 9.48 -11.90
CA VAL A 162 -20.54 8.11 -11.88
C VAL A 162 -19.03 8.13 -11.68
N VAL A 163 -18.55 7.35 -10.71
CA VAL A 163 -17.13 7.19 -10.42
C VAL A 163 -16.73 5.74 -10.59
N VAL A 164 -15.86 5.48 -11.55
CA VAL A 164 -15.23 4.16 -11.73
C VAL A 164 -13.91 4.14 -10.98
N THR A 165 -13.70 3.13 -10.16
CA THR A 165 -12.45 2.87 -9.45
C THR A 165 -12.13 1.38 -9.50
N GLU A 166 -10.89 1.02 -9.22
CA GLU A 166 -10.41 -0.35 -9.24
C GLU A 166 -9.63 -0.72 -7.97
N ALA A 167 -9.37 -2.01 -7.81
CA ALA A 167 -8.49 -2.56 -6.79
C ALA A 167 -7.57 -3.62 -7.43
N GLY A 168 -6.32 -3.71 -6.95
CA GLY A 168 -5.31 -4.59 -7.54
C GLY A 168 -5.55 -6.08 -7.26
N PHE A 169 -4.99 -6.94 -8.14
CA PHE A 169 -5.22 -8.40 -8.17
C PHE A 169 -6.69 -8.79 -8.46
N GLY A 170 -7.08 -10.03 -8.13
CA GLY A 170 -8.44 -10.54 -8.29
C GLY A 170 -9.38 -10.08 -7.18
N ALA A 171 -10.67 -10.42 -7.30
CA ALA A 171 -11.69 -10.02 -6.34
C ALA A 171 -11.55 -10.72 -4.96
N ASP A 172 -10.79 -11.81 -4.90
CA ASP A 172 -10.38 -12.52 -3.68
C ASP A 172 -9.38 -11.73 -2.82
N LEU A 173 -8.67 -10.76 -3.40
CA LEU A 173 -7.72 -9.90 -2.68
C LEU A 173 -8.11 -8.42 -2.78
N GLY A 174 -8.15 -7.88 -3.99
CA GLY A 174 -8.38 -6.45 -4.21
C GLY A 174 -9.78 -6.02 -3.80
N ALA A 175 -10.80 -6.69 -4.35
CA ALA A 175 -12.19 -6.32 -4.07
C ALA A 175 -12.57 -6.58 -2.61
N GLU A 176 -12.16 -7.72 -2.03
CA GLU A 176 -12.32 -7.98 -0.59
C GLU A 176 -11.73 -6.84 0.24
N LYS A 177 -10.46 -6.48 0.05
CA LYS A 177 -9.84 -5.38 0.81
C LYS A 177 -10.46 -4.01 0.51
N PHE A 178 -10.93 -3.78 -0.71
CA PHE A 178 -11.65 -2.56 -1.04
C PHE A 178 -12.96 -2.47 -0.23
N LEU A 179 -13.71 -3.56 -0.11
CA LEU A 179 -14.99 -3.62 0.60
C LEU A 179 -14.79 -3.66 2.13
N ASP A 180 -13.91 -4.51 2.63
CA ASP A 180 -13.72 -4.74 4.06
C ASP A 180 -12.80 -3.73 4.75
N ILE A 181 -11.87 -3.10 4.02
CA ILE A 181 -10.95 -2.10 4.58
C ILE A 181 -11.32 -0.71 4.09
N LYS A 182 -11.27 -0.44 2.79
CA LYS A 182 -11.43 0.92 2.26
C LYS A 182 -12.85 1.45 2.45
N CYS A 183 -13.89 0.69 2.06
CA CYS A 183 -15.28 1.11 2.22
C CYS A 183 -15.65 1.29 3.70
N ARG A 184 -15.31 0.31 4.54
CA ARG A 184 -15.53 0.37 6.00
C ARG A 184 -14.88 1.60 6.64
N LYS A 185 -13.61 1.91 6.32
CA LYS A 185 -12.90 3.06 6.89
C LYS A 185 -13.31 4.41 6.31
N ALA A 186 -13.75 4.44 5.05
CA ALA A 186 -14.08 5.67 4.35
C ALA A 186 -15.58 5.99 4.32
N GLY A 187 -16.45 5.06 4.73
CA GLY A 187 -17.90 5.18 4.60
C GLY A 187 -18.36 5.18 3.15
N LEU A 188 -17.71 4.39 2.29
CA LEU A 188 -18.09 4.26 0.88
C LEU A 188 -19.04 3.08 0.72
N LYS A 189 -19.98 3.19 -0.23
CA LYS A 189 -20.90 2.12 -0.61
C LYS A 189 -20.91 2.02 -2.13
N PRO A 190 -20.32 0.97 -2.72
CA PRO A 190 -20.36 0.77 -4.16
C PRO A 190 -21.78 0.46 -4.63
N ASP A 191 -22.21 1.08 -5.72
CA ASP A 191 -23.52 0.82 -6.33
C ASP A 191 -23.49 -0.34 -7.34
N ALA A 192 -22.31 -0.64 -7.89
CA ALA A 192 -22.10 -1.74 -8.82
C ALA A 192 -20.65 -2.26 -8.75
N ILE A 193 -20.46 -3.53 -9.11
CA ILE A 193 -19.15 -4.18 -9.23
C ILE A 193 -19.03 -4.75 -10.64
N VAL A 194 -17.90 -4.46 -11.31
CA VAL A 194 -17.57 -5.03 -12.62
C VAL A 194 -16.42 -6.02 -12.45
N LEU A 195 -16.67 -7.29 -12.74
CA LEU A 195 -15.64 -8.33 -12.77
C LEU A 195 -15.10 -8.49 -14.20
N VAL A 196 -13.84 -8.12 -14.40
CA VAL A 196 -13.16 -8.28 -15.68
C VAL A 196 -12.71 -9.73 -15.84
N ALA A 197 -13.07 -10.35 -16.96
CA ALA A 197 -12.63 -11.69 -17.33
C ALA A 197 -12.26 -11.75 -18.82
N THR A 198 -11.40 -12.70 -19.19
CA THR A 198 -11.07 -12.96 -20.60
C THR A 198 -11.12 -14.46 -20.89
N VAL A 199 -11.54 -14.84 -22.10
CA VAL A 199 -11.58 -16.24 -22.54
C VAL A 199 -10.22 -16.93 -22.36
N ARG A 200 -9.12 -16.22 -22.61
CA ARG A 200 -7.76 -16.74 -22.42
C ARG A 200 -7.43 -17.01 -20.95
N ALA A 201 -7.79 -16.11 -20.04
CA ALA A 201 -7.56 -16.33 -18.61
C ALA A 201 -8.36 -17.52 -18.07
N LEU A 202 -9.61 -17.68 -18.51
CA LEU A 202 -10.43 -18.82 -18.11
C LEU A 202 -9.88 -20.14 -18.66
N LYS A 203 -9.48 -20.21 -19.93
CA LYS A 203 -8.78 -21.40 -20.47
C LYS A 203 -7.49 -21.73 -19.69
N TYR A 204 -6.74 -20.71 -19.28
CA TYR A 204 -5.54 -20.89 -18.45
C TYR A 204 -5.89 -21.53 -17.09
N ASN A 205 -6.95 -21.05 -16.41
CA ASN A 205 -7.47 -21.67 -15.19
C ASN A 205 -7.97 -23.10 -15.42
N GLY A 206 -8.42 -23.43 -16.64
CA GLY A 206 -8.76 -24.78 -17.06
C GLY A 206 -7.54 -25.71 -17.27
N GLY A 207 -6.32 -25.15 -17.26
CA GLY A 207 -5.06 -25.88 -17.39
C GLY A 207 -4.33 -25.71 -18.73
N VAL A 208 -4.80 -24.82 -19.62
CA VAL A 208 -4.11 -24.57 -20.89
C VAL A 208 -2.81 -23.77 -20.64
N PRO A 209 -1.65 -24.24 -21.12
CA PRO A 209 -0.39 -23.51 -21.03
C PRO A 209 -0.45 -22.11 -21.66
N LYS A 210 0.31 -21.15 -21.10
CA LYS A 210 0.27 -19.73 -21.47
C LYS A 210 0.56 -19.47 -22.96
N ASP A 211 1.42 -20.29 -23.56
CA ASP A 211 1.82 -20.22 -24.97
C ASP A 211 0.78 -20.81 -25.94
N GLN A 212 -0.24 -21.51 -25.44
CA GLN A 212 -1.27 -22.19 -26.24
C GLN A 212 -2.66 -21.53 -26.13
N LEU A 213 -2.78 -20.38 -25.48
CA LEU A 213 -4.06 -19.72 -25.21
C LEU A 213 -4.76 -19.13 -26.44
N LYS A 214 -4.12 -19.10 -27.61
CA LYS A 214 -4.69 -18.54 -28.85
C LYS A 214 -5.71 -19.47 -29.50
N GLU A 215 -5.49 -20.77 -29.39
CA GLU A 215 -6.33 -21.79 -30.02
C GLU A 215 -7.67 -21.91 -29.30
N GLU A 216 -8.75 -22.15 -30.05
CA GLU A 216 -10.06 -22.44 -29.48
C GLU A 216 -10.01 -23.71 -28.61
N ASN A 217 -10.59 -23.66 -27.41
CA ASN A 217 -10.71 -24.82 -26.54
C ASN A 217 -11.87 -24.62 -25.55
N LEU A 218 -13.05 -25.12 -25.93
CA LEU A 218 -14.27 -24.99 -25.14
C LEU A 218 -14.23 -25.84 -23.86
N ALA A 219 -13.64 -27.03 -23.90
CA ALA A 219 -13.53 -27.91 -22.73
C ALA A 219 -12.67 -27.27 -21.62
N ALA A 220 -11.56 -26.62 -21.97
CA ALA A 220 -10.76 -25.87 -21.01
C ALA A 220 -11.48 -24.62 -20.48
N LEU A 221 -12.25 -23.94 -21.34
CA LEU A 221 -13.06 -22.80 -20.93
C LEU A 221 -14.10 -23.20 -19.89
N GLU A 222 -14.85 -24.28 -20.16
CA GLU A 222 -15.83 -24.86 -19.23
C GLU A 222 -15.18 -25.25 -17.89
N LYS A 223 -14.01 -25.90 -17.94
CA LYS A 223 -13.28 -26.28 -16.71
C LYS A 223 -12.78 -25.07 -15.92
N GLY A 224 -12.41 -23.97 -16.59
CA GLY A 224 -11.85 -22.79 -15.95
C GLY A 224 -12.86 -21.73 -15.53
N ILE A 225 -14.09 -21.79 -16.05
CA ILE A 225 -15.14 -20.79 -15.75
C ILE A 225 -15.51 -20.76 -14.27
N VAL A 226 -15.31 -21.86 -13.55
CA VAL A 226 -15.54 -22.00 -12.11
C VAL A 226 -14.78 -20.96 -11.27
N ASN A 227 -13.65 -20.44 -11.78
CA ASN A 227 -12.94 -19.34 -11.13
C ASN A 227 -13.77 -18.03 -11.16
N LEU A 228 -14.35 -17.68 -12.31
CA LEU A 228 -15.20 -16.51 -12.44
C LEU A 228 -16.48 -16.67 -11.63
N GLU A 229 -17.10 -17.86 -11.68
CA GLU A 229 -18.26 -18.21 -10.86
C GLU A 229 -17.98 -17.94 -9.38
N LYS A 230 -16.83 -18.39 -8.86
CA LYS A 230 -16.48 -18.15 -7.46
C LYS A 230 -16.29 -16.68 -7.12
N HIS A 231 -15.69 -15.89 -8.01
CA HIS A 231 -15.59 -14.45 -7.81
C HIS A 231 -16.97 -13.76 -7.81
N ILE A 232 -17.88 -14.17 -8.69
CA ILE A 232 -19.27 -13.68 -8.71
C ILE A 232 -19.97 -14.01 -7.39
N GLU A 233 -19.93 -15.28 -6.97
CA GLU A 233 -20.52 -15.71 -5.70
C GLU A 233 -19.99 -14.90 -4.51
N ASN A 234 -18.68 -14.64 -4.49
CA ASN A 234 -18.05 -13.88 -3.41
C ASN A 234 -18.50 -12.42 -3.42
N MET A 235 -18.66 -11.79 -4.59
CA MET A 235 -19.16 -10.41 -4.67
C MET A 235 -20.63 -10.31 -4.25
N MET A 236 -21.47 -11.30 -4.59
CA MET A 236 -22.87 -11.35 -4.16
C MET A 236 -23.04 -11.44 -2.63
N LYS A 237 -22.00 -11.84 -1.88
CA LYS A 237 -22.05 -11.84 -0.40
C LYS A 237 -22.03 -10.44 0.20
N TYR A 238 -21.62 -9.43 -0.56
CA TYR A 238 -21.53 -8.04 -0.09
C TYR A 238 -22.83 -7.23 -0.33
N GLY A 239 -23.87 -7.87 -0.88
CA GLY A 239 -25.15 -7.25 -1.24
C GLY A 239 -25.20 -6.83 -2.70
#